data_AF-L1LCB9-F1
#
_entry.id   AF-L1LCB9-F1
#
_cell.length_a   1.000
_cell.length_b   1.000
_cell.length_c   1.000
_cell.angle_alpha   90.00
_cell.angle_beta   90.00
_cell.angle_gamma   90.00
#
_symmetry.space_group_name_H-M   'P 1'
#
loop_
_entity.id
_entity.type
_entity.pdbx_description
1 polymer ?
#
loop_
_entity_poly.entity_id
_entity_poly.type
_entity_poly.pdbx_seq_one_letter_code
_entity_poly.pdbx_strand_id
1 'polypeptide(L)'
;MAKDESHEEVVPLDKIELQSKNVVYGNTTYPYTTLMGFLDKNEQDDFFKGYKFKLWIKLLPFLSWDAERFLKYSTDDLVYGTEDSTAFFPLLPYLSNLAGKCLGLCHKFLIDKGFFNDGTELPKFMYIAIAGLLITNVSAIISAVLIYLLCWKLLLRRKCLNDLGDGYFDTGIRWTGVYEEVKFKKIERISYLASILYNICPAAIHASALYTESVFSLFSFLAILCLFEAEEIFYSKEYSSFLYTLQKYILEIAAVFLFFLCCFLRSNGIMLAIPLFFHTLRTCPLLSKFNILMEHYKPMWTERNERSSKLYFVIAAIFHWIKAAFYAATLALPLICLQFYGYVVYCLVTPLDDIKLLSFPKFLRAALTKGGIKRFLGRASLPTEHRSWCNSRFPNIYKHVQKEYWNLALFWILRNPVRLHMLLYTGGTIMICVFCLIRYKNFVRELYRKLYDYRLGQDGKTGGLCSKITLLVSLLSHPEVGLVLHLLSTLFTFLFYGHTNVLMRQTLCLIAYHLHFAIIVERIRHINHWKWESLCKLDIEIMVAFFLLLQNVLLCFIGIALFSNFLGWT
;
A
#
# COMPACT_ATOMS: atom_id res chain seq x y z
N MET A 1 -59.76 43.23 -12.31
CA MET A 1 -58.97 42.18 -12.99
C MET A 1 -57.78 41.87 -12.11
N ALA A 2 -57.95 40.87 -11.25
CA ALA A 2 -56.95 40.43 -10.29
C ALA A 2 -55.88 39.58 -11.01
N LYS A 3 -54.61 39.80 -10.67
CA LYS A 3 -53.51 38.90 -10.99
C LYS A 3 -52.83 38.55 -9.67
N ASP A 4 -52.75 37.25 -9.45
CA ASP A 4 -52.28 36.57 -8.26
C ASP A 4 -50.90 37.02 -7.77
N GLU A 5 -50.83 37.25 -6.46
CA GLU A 5 -49.60 37.15 -5.66
C GLU A 5 -49.29 35.66 -5.46
N SER A 6 -48.38 35.11 -6.26
CA SER A 6 -47.79 33.80 -5.97
C SER A 6 -46.68 33.99 -4.93
N HIS A 7 -47.00 33.61 -3.69
CA HIS A 7 -46.02 33.29 -2.65
C HIS A 7 -44.96 32.31 -3.20
N GLU A 8 -43.69 32.71 -3.14
CA GLU A 8 -42.57 31.75 -3.19
C GLU A 8 -42.64 30.90 -1.93
N GLU A 9 -43.20 29.70 -2.05
CA GLU A 9 -43.03 28.63 -1.08
C GLU A 9 -41.54 28.28 -1.01
N VAL A 10 -40.93 28.66 0.11
CA VAL A 10 -39.67 28.08 0.58
C VAL A 10 -39.94 26.58 0.76
N VAL A 11 -39.52 25.78 -0.22
CA VAL A 11 -39.51 24.33 -0.13
C VAL A 11 -38.67 23.97 1.10
N PRO A 12 -39.25 23.36 2.14
CA PRO A 12 -38.46 22.86 3.26
C PRO A 12 -37.45 21.86 2.69
N LEU A 13 -36.21 21.87 3.21
CA LEU A 13 -35.28 20.75 3.05
C LEU A 13 -35.90 19.53 3.74
N ASP A 14 -36.92 18.95 3.11
CA ASP A 14 -37.41 17.64 3.43
C ASP A 14 -36.26 16.68 3.16
N LYS A 15 -35.79 16.11 4.27
CA LYS A 15 -35.03 14.89 4.38
C LYS A 15 -35.06 14.09 3.08
N ILE A 16 -33.95 14.08 2.37
CA ILE A 16 -33.66 12.97 1.47
C ILE A 16 -33.39 11.77 2.39
N GLU A 17 -34.46 11.15 2.87
CA GLU A 17 -34.43 9.80 3.42
C GLU A 17 -34.09 8.88 2.26
N LEU A 18 -32.78 8.69 2.04
CA LEU A 18 -32.30 7.43 1.49
C LEU A 18 -32.70 6.36 2.49
N GLN A 19 -33.91 5.81 2.33
CA GLN A 19 -34.35 4.62 3.04
C GLN A 19 -33.38 3.48 2.67
N SER A 20 -32.31 3.33 3.44
CA SER A 20 -31.55 2.08 3.46
C SER A 20 -32.53 1.05 3.97
N LYS A 21 -33.03 0.18 3.09
CA LYS A 21 -33.89 -0.94 3.49
C LYS A 21 -33.29 -1.63 4.71
N ASN A 22 -34.11 -1.69 5.75
CA ASN A 22 -33.88 -2.29 7.05
C ASN A 22 -33.40 -3.75 6.95
N VAL A 23 -32.12 -3.99 6.70
CA VAL A 23 -31.54 -5.35 6.68
C VAL A 23 -30.70 -5.65 7.93
N VAL A 24 -30.44 -4.66 8.80
CA VAL A 24 -29.89 -4.90 10.14
C VAL A 24 -30.61 -3.99 11.13
N TYR A 25 -31.52 -4.56 11.93
CA TYR A 25 -32.14 -3.83 13.04
C TYR A 25 -31.08 -3.51 14.08
N GLY A 26 -30.85 -2.21 14.27
CA GLY A 26 -29.87 -1.65 15.19
C GLY A 26 -29.26 -0.41 14.55
N ASN A 27 -29.95 0.73 14.63
CA ASN A 27 -29.31 2.03 14.48
C ASN A 27 -28.31 2.19 15.63
N THR A 28 -27.11 1.62 15.50
CA THR A 28 -25.94 2.18 16.19
C THR A 28 -25.58 3.46 15.44
N THR A 29 -26.36 4.50 15.68
CA THR A 29 -25.92 5.88 15.49
C THR A 29 -24.80 6.09 16.50
N TYR A 30 -23.55 5.95 16.07
CA TYR A 30 -22.44 6.48 16.82
C TYR A 30 -22.66 8.01 16.87
N PRO A 31 -22.78 8.63 18.05
CA PRO A 31 -23.30 10.00 18.16
C PRO A 31 -22.32 11.09 17.72
N TYR A 32 -21.23 10.76 17.02
CA TYR A 32 -20.13 11.70 16.78
C TYR A 32 -19.76 11.83 15.30
N THR A 33 -20.76 11.85 14.41
CA THR A 33 -20.50 12.24 13.02
C THR A 33 -20.15 13.72 12.87
N THR A 34 -20.21 14.55 13.93
CA THR A 34 -19.78 15.96 13.88
C THR A 34 -18.94 16.35 15.11
N LEU A 35 -17.82 17.04 14.88
CA LEU A 35 -16.98 17.66 15.93
C LEU A 35 -17.73 18.68 16.79
N MET A 36 -18.88 19.19 16.35
CA MET A 36 -19.66 20.14 17.17
C MET A 36 -20.31 19.48 18.38
N GLY A 37 -20.71 18.20 18.30
CA GLY A 37 -21.06 17.42 19.49
C GLY A 37 -19.88 17.19 20.45
N PHE A 38 -18.63 17.38 19.99
CA PHE A 38 -17.41 17.31 20.79
C PHE A 38 -17.08 18.60 21.57
N LEU A 39 -17.58 19.76 21.14
CA LEU A 39 -17.41 21.03 21.86
C LEU A 39 -18.64 21.44 22.68
N ASP A 40 -19.80 20.85 22.38
CA ASP A 40 -21.02 21.12 23.13
C ASP A 40 -20.98 20.41 24.48
N LYS A 41 -20.42 21.11 25.48
CA LYS A 41 -20.39 20.67 26.88
C LYS A 41 -21.78 20.57 27.52
N ASN A 42 -22.84 20.93 26.81
CA ASN A 42 -24.18 21.12 27.38
C ASN A 42 -25.10 19.91 27.30
N GLU A 43 -24.78 18.87 26.52
CA GLU A 43 -25.55 17.64 26.59
C GLU A 43 -25.05 16.77 27.76
N GLN A 44 -26.00 16.30 28.57
CA GLN A 44 -25.76 15.26 29.56
C GLN A 44 -25.20 14.04 28.82
N ASP A 45 -23.87 13.87 28.86
CA ASP A 45 -23.15 12.70 28.33
C ASP A 45 -23.61 11.43 29.08
N ASP A 46 -24.75 10.87 28.69
CA ASP A 46 -25.26 9.57 29.14
C ASP A 46 -24.55 8.40 28.43
N PHE A 47 -23.40 8.67 27.81
CA PHE A 47 -22.55 7.67 27.19
C PHE A 47 -21.96 6.78 28.31
N PHE A 48 -22.65 5.68 28.59
CA PHE A 48 -22.45 4.74 29.71
C PHE A 48 -22.91 5.23 31.08
N LYS A 49 -24.21 5.42 31.32
CA LYS A 49 -24.73 5.71 32.68
C LYS A 49 -23.99 6.90 33.36
N GLY A 50 -23.56 7.90 32.58
CA GLY A 50 -22.78 9.04 33.06
C GLY A 50 -21.26 8.85 33.22
N TYR A 51 -20.68 7.71 32.83
CA TYR A 51 -19.23 7.49 32.90
C TYR A 51 -18.48 8.21 31.77
N LYS A 52 -18.06 9.45 32.02
CA LYS A 52 -17.08 10.16 31.17
C LYS A 52 -15.72 9.46 31.25
N PHE A 53 -15.45 8.55 30.33
CA PHE A 53 -14.11 7.97 30.19
C PHE A 53 -13.14 9.05 29.65
N LYS A 54 -12.38 9.69 30.54
CA LYS A 54 -11.27 10.60 30.16
C LYS A 54 -10.34 9.96 29.13
N LEU A 55 -10.20 8.63 29.14
CA LEU A 55 -9.45 7.87 28.16
C LEU A 55 -10.06 7.94 26.75
N TRP A 56 -11.38 7.85 26.60
CA TRP A 56 -12.04 7.90 25.29
C TRP A 56 -11.74 9.21 24.56
N ILE A 57 -11.86 10.33 25.28
CA ILE A 57 -11.56 11.68 24.75
C ILE A 57 -10.12 11.74 24.21
N LYS A 58 -9.17 11.06 24.87
CA LYS A 58 -7.77 10.97 24.41
C LYS A 58 -7.59 10.07 23.18
N LEU A 59 -8.47 9.10 22.96
CA LEU A 59 -8.40 8.18 21.82
C LEU A 59 -9.07 8.76 20.56
N LEU A 60 -10.06 9.64 20.71
CA LEU A 60 -10.84 10.22 19.61
C LEU A 60 -9.98 10.76 18.43
N PRO A 61 -8.87 11.49 18.64
CA PRO A 61 -8.06 11.98 17.52
C PRO A 61 -7.57 10.86 16.60
N PHE A 62 -7.32 9.67 17.15
CA PHE A 62 -6.81 8.49 16.44
C PHE A 62 -7.92 7.58 15.89
N LEU A 63 -9.18 7.83 16.26
CA LEU A 63 -10.36 7.03 15.89
C LEU A 63 -11.32 7.76 14.94
N SER A 64 -10.99 8.98 14.54
CA SER A 64 -11.80 9.80 13.64
C SER A 64 -11.73 9.32 12.17
N TRP A 65 -12.68 9.78 11.34
CA TRP A 65 -12.73 9.47 9.90
C TRP A 65 -12.99 7.99 9.61
N ASP A 66 -12.26 7.41 8.66
CA ASP A 66 -12.39 6.01 8.28
C ASP A 66 -12.04 5.04 9.43
N ALA A 67 -11.30 5.50 10.46
CA ALA A 67 -11.02 4.70 11.64
C ALA A 67 -12.30 4.34 12.42
N GLU A 68 -13.30 5.22 12.41
CA GLU A 68 -14.62 4.96 12.99
C GLU A 68 -15.28 3.78 12.28
N ARG A 69 -15.19 3.74 10.94
CA ARG A 69 -15.73 2.64 10.14
C ARG A 69 -15.00 1.33 10.46
N PHE A 70 -13.67 1.35 10.54
CA PHE A 70 -12.91 0.17 10.94
C PHE A 70 -13.29 -0.32 12.35
N LEU A 71 -13.44 0.59 13.31
CA LEU A 71 -13.87 0.26 14.66
C LEU A 71 -15.29 -0.34 14.67
N LYS A 72 -16.23 0.27 13.94
CA LYS A 72 -17.60 -0.25 13.79
C LYS A 72 -17.61 -1.67 13.22
N TYR A 73 -16.86 -1.93 12.15
CA TYR A 73 -16.81 -3.28 11.58
C TYR A 73 -16.11 -4.28 12.51
N SER A 74 -15.13 -3.83 13.30
CA SER A 74 -14.55 -4.64 14.36
C SER A 74 -15.55 -4.97 15.46
N THR A 75 -16.39 -4.02 15.89
CA THR A 75 -17.37 -4.28 16.97
C THR A 75 -18.48 -5.20 16.51
N ASP A 76 -18.91 -5.05 15.26
CA ASP A 76 -20.04 -5.73 14.64
C ASP A 76 -19.65 -7.10 14.04
N ASP A 77 -18.54 -7.67 14.53
CA ASP A 77 -17.97 -8.97 14.10
C ASP A 77 -17.89 -9.13 12.57
N LEU A 78 -17.52 -8.05 11.87
CA LEU A 78 -17.36 -7.95 10.41
C LEU A 78 -18.64 -8.22 9.60
N VAL A 79 -19.76 -7.68 10.06
CA VAL A 79 -20.99 -7.58 9.27
C VAL A 79 -20.94 -6.30 8.42
N TYR A 80 -21.00 -6.47 7.11
CA TYR A 80 -21.03 -5.38 6.13
C TYR A 80 -22.48 -5.05 5.81
N GLY A 81 -23.10 -4.19 6.61
CA GLY A 81 -24.55 -3.88 6.50
C GLY A 81 -24.93 -2.93 5.36
N THR A 82 -23.98 -2.20 4.79
CA THR A 82 -24.21 -1.22 3.71
C THR A 82 -23.25 -1.44 2.55
N GLU A 83 -23.63 -1.15 1.30
CA GLU A 83 -22.77 -1.46 0.14
C GLU A 83 -21.39 -0.79 0.24
N ASP A 84 -21.34 0.46 0.72
CA ASP A 84 -20.12 1.24 0.89
C ASP A 84 -19.14 0.62 1.91
N SER A 85 -19.66 -0.17 2.85
CA SER A 85 -18.82 -0.89 3.81
C SER A 85 -17.89 -1.88 3.13
N THR A 86 -18.25 -2.44 1.96
CA THR A 86 -17.42 -3.39 1.22
C THR A 86 -16.14 -2.79 0.64
N ALA A 87 -15.97 -1.47 0.71
CA ALA A 87 -14.69 -0.82 0.43
C ALA A 87 -13.65 -0.99 1.56
N PHE A 88 -14.08 -1.32 2.78
CA PHE A 88 -13.23 -1.48 3.96
C PHE A 88 -12.90 -2.95 4.15
N PHE A 89 -11.72 -3.36 3.72
CA PHE A 89 -11.36 -4.77 3.71
C PHE A 89 -11.19 -5.34 5.15
N PRO A 90 -11.44 -6.64 5.33
CA PRO A 90 -11.73 -7.21 6.65
C PRO A 90 -10.50 -7.45 7.54
N LEU A 91 -9.26 -7.44 7.02
CA LEU A 91 -8.12 -7.89 7.82
C LEU A 91 -7.85 -7.00 9.04
N LEU A 92 -7.83 -5.67 8.90
CA LEU A 92 -7.63 -4.78 10.05
C LEU A 92 -8.77 -4.87 11.07
N PRO A 93 -10.07 -4.86 10.65
CA PRO A 93 -11.18 -5.10 11.56
C PRO A 93 -11.06 -6.40 12.33
N TYR A 94 -10.68 -7.47 11.63
CA TYR A 94 -10.52 -8.81 12.19
C TYR A 94 -9.42 -8.86 13.23
N LEU A 95 -8.23 -8.34 12.92
CA LEU A 95 -7.10 -8.30 13.84
C LEU A 95 -7.42 -7.47 15.08
N SER A 96 -8.08 -6.32 14.91
CA SER A 96 -8.45 -5.43 16.03
C SER A 96 -9.52 -6.08 16.93
N ASN A 97 -10.51 -6.78 16.35
CA ASN A 97 -11.51 -7.54 17.12
C ASN A 97 -10.86 -8.68 17.91
N LEU A 98 -9.99 -9.47 17.26
CA LEU A 98 -9.30 -10.60 17.90
C LEU A 98 -8.39 -10.13 19.03
N ALA A 99 -7.52 -9.16 18.76
CA ALA A 99 -6.61 -8.62 19.76
C ALA A 99 -7.37 -7.90 20.88
N GLY A 100 -8.46 -7.18 20.58
CA GLY A 100 -9.34 -6.57 21.58
C GLY A 100 -9.99 -7.60 22.51
N LYS A 101 -10.44 -8.74 21.98
CA LYS A 101 -10.95 -9.86 22.81
C LYS A 101 -9.85 -10.40 23.73
N CYS A 102 -8.62 -10.59 23.23
CA CYS A 102 -7.49 -11.01 24.05
C CYS A 102 -7.16 -9.99 25.15
N LEU A 103 -7.12 -8.68 24.82
CA LEU A 103 -6.89 -7.62 25.80
C LEU A 103 -7.97 -7.59 26.89
N GLY A 104 -9.24 -7.77 26.51
CA GLY A 104 -10.34 -7.86 27.48
C GLY A 104 -10.19 -9.05 28.44
N LEU A 105 -9.80 -10.22 27.93
CA LEU A 105 -9.52 -11.41 28.76
C LEU A 105 -8.32 -11.18 29.70
N CYS A 106 -7.25 -10.56 29.20
CA CYS A 106 -6.10 -10.19 30.02
C CYS A 106 -6.47 -9.19 31.12
N HIS A 107 -7.26 -8.15 30.80
CA HIS A 107 -7.69 -7.17 31.79
C HIS A 107 -8.56 -7.82 32.86
N LYS A 108 -9.52 -8.67 32.47
CA LYS A 108 -10.34 -9.44 33.42
C LYS A 108 -9.49 -10.30 34.35
N PHE A 109 -8.53 -11.03 33.79
CA PHE A 109 -7.59 -11.83 34.59
C PHE A 109 -6.81 -10.99 35.61
N LEU A 110 -6.40 -9.77 35.25
CA LEU A 110 -5.71 -8.85 36.16
C LEU A 110 -6.63 -8.29 37.25
N ILE A 111 -7.89 -7.99 36.93
CA ILE A 111 -8.92 -7.61 37.91
C ILE A 111 -9.11 -8.74 38.92
N ASP A 112 -9.28 -9.98 38.44
CA ASP A 112 -9.47 -11.17 39.29
C ASP A 112 -8.26 -11.43 40.22
N LYS A 113 -7.07 -10.93 39.85
CA LYS A 113 -5.84 -11.00 40.65
C LYS A 113 -5.63 -9.80 41.57
N GLY A 114 -6.56 -8.84 41.61
CA GLY A 114 -6.49 -7.67 42.49
C GLY A 114 -5.50 -6.60 42.03
N PHE A 115 -5.09 -6.59 40.75
CA PHE A 115 -4.21 -5.52 40.24
C PHE A 115 -4.93 -4.18 40.05
N PHE A 116 -6.27 -4.19 39.96
CA PHE A 116 -7.08 -2.99 39.78
C PHE A 116 -8.11 -2.87 40.91
N ASN A 117 -8.00 -1.82 41.71
CA ASN A 117 -8.83 -1.61 42.90
C ASN A 117 -10.31 -1.32 42.59
N ASP A 118 -10.60 -0.81 41.40
CA ASP A 118 -11.93 -0.29 41.06
C ASP A 118 -12.85 -1.36 40.43
N GLY A 119 -12.34 -2.57 40.16
CA GLY A 119 -13.10 -3.70 39.58
C GLY A 119 -13.82 -3.42 38.25
N THR A 120 -13.57 -2.26 37.63
CA THR A 120 -14.41 -1.76 36.54
C THR A 120 -13.89 -2.27 35.20
N GLU A 121 -14.62 -3.20 34.57
CA GLU A 121 -14.30 -3.67 33.22
C GLU A 121 -14.56 -2.56 32.19
N LEU A 122 -13.62 -2.36 31.26
CA LEU A 122 -13.83 -1.45 30.14
C LEU A 122 -14.83 -2.06 29.12
N PRO A 123 -15.60 -1.24 28.40
CA PRO A 123 -16.44 -1.73 27.31
C PRO A 123 -15.64 -2.43 26.19
N LYS A 124 -16.25 -3.43 25.53
CA LYS A 124 -15.62 -4.22 24.43
C LYS A 124 -14.95 -3.34 23.37
N PHE A 125 -15.63 -2.28 22.91
CA PHE A 125 -15.11 -1.41 21.85
C PHE A 125 -13.84 -0.65 22.27
N MET A 126 -13.65 -0.35 23.56
CA MET A 126 -12.42 0.28 24.07
C MET A 126 -11.22 -0.64 23.88
N TYR A 127 -11.34 -1.92 24.23
CA TYR A 127 -10.25 -2.87 24.02
C TYR A 127 -9.93 -3.03 22.54
N ILE A 128 -10.95 -3.05 21.67
CA ILE A 128 -10.77 -3.13 20.22
C ILE A 128 -10.05 -1.88 19.68
N ALA A 129 -10.46 -0.69 20.11
CA ALA A 129 -9.83 0.56 19.74
C ALA A 129 -8.36 0.60 20.16
N ILE A 130 -8.07 0.29 21.44
CA ILE A 130 -6.70 0.22 21.97
C ILE A 130 -5.87 -0.83 21.20
N ALA A 131 -6.42 -2.02 20.99
CA ALA A 131 -5.74 -3.08 20.24
C ALA A 131 -5.39 -2.65 18.82
N GLY A 132 -6.33 -2.04 18.10
CA GLY A 132 -6.09 -1.60 16.74
C GLY A 132 -5.08 -0.45 16.65
N LEU A 133 -5.08 0.47 17.62
CA LEU A 133 -4.05 1.50 17.74
C LEU A 133 -2.66 0.90 18.04
N LEU A 134 -2.58 -0.10 18.91
CA LEU A 134 -1.33 -0.81 19.17
C LEU A 134 -0.81 -1.53 17.91
N ILE A 135 -1.68 -2.25 17.20
CA ILE A 135 -1.33 -2.95 15.95
C ILE A 135 -0.76 -1.97 14.92
N THR A 136 -1.44 -0.84 14.70
CA THR A 136 -1.04 0.16 13.70
C THR A 136 0.27 0.85 14.07
N ASN A 137 0.43 1.28 15.32
CA ASN A 137 1.65 1.96 15.76
C ASN A 137 2.87 1.00 15.80
N VAL A 138 2.70 -0.23 16.28
CA VAL A 138 3.78 -1.25 16.22
C VAL A 138 4.16 -1.55 14.77
N SER A 139 3.16 -1.65 13.89
CA SER A 139 3.42 -1.85 12.45
C SER A 139 4.18 -0.68 11.82
N ALA A 140 3.91 0.56 12.25
CA ALA A 140 4.61 1.75 11.78
C ALA A 140 6.10 1.72 12.20
N ILE A 141 6.38 1.37 13.45
CA ILE A 141 7.75 1.25 13.98
C ILE A 141 8.53 0.20 13.18
N ILE A 142 7.96 -0.99 12.99
CA ILE A 142 8.62 -2.06 12.24
C ILE A 142 8.79 -1.65 10.76
N SER A 143 7.81 -0.97 10.17
CA SER A 143 7.91 -0.47 8.79
C SER A 143 9.06 0.52 8.62
N ALA A 144 9.32 1.38 9.60
CA ALA A 144 10.45 2.31 9.59
C ALA A 144 11.81 1.58 9.60
N VAL A 145 11.90 0.43 10.28
CA VAL A 145 13.11 -0.43 10.23
C VAL A 145 13.22 -1.12 8.87
N LEU A 146 12.12 -1.64 8.35
CA LEU A 146 12.12 -2.34 7.05
C LEU A 146 12.48 -1.42 5.89
N ILE A 147 12.00 -0.18 5.87
CA ILE A 147 12.36 0.78 4.81
C ILE A 147 13.85 1.13 4.84
N TYR A 148 14.47 1.21 6.02
CA TYR A 148 15.92 1.36 6.18
C TYR A 148 16.66 0.18 5.51
N LEU A 149 16.28 -1.06 5.86
CA LEU A 149 16.91 -2.27 5.33
C LEU A 149 16.75 -2.38 3.81
N LEU A 150 15.56 -2.07 3.29
CA LEU A 150 15.26 -2.10 1.86
C LEU A 150 16.06 -1.04 1.09
N CYS A 151 16.10 0.20 1.58
CA CYS A 151 16.90 1.25 0.96
C CYS A 151 18.38 0.90 0.97
N TRP A 152 18.89 0.32 2.06
CA TRP A 152 20.26 -0.14 2.17
C TRP A 152 20.56 -1.21 1.11
N LYS A 153 19.73 -2.26 1.02
CA LYS A 153 19.90 -3.32 0.03
C LYS A 153 19.80 -2.81 -1.41
N LEU A 154 18.86 -1.91 -1.72
CA LEU A 154 18.73 -1.31 -3.05
C LEU A 154 19.97 -0.53 -3.45
N LEU A 155 20.45 0.36 -2.58
CA LEU A 155 21.62 1.17 -2.83
C LEU A 155 22.91 0.33 -2.90
N LEU A 156 23.01 -0.73 -2.10
CA LEU A 156 24.11 -1.68 -2.19
C LEU A 156 24.12 -2.37 -3.55
N ARG A 157 22.95 -2.83 -4.03
CA ARG A 157 22.82 -3.40 -5.38
C ARG A 157 23.21 -2.38 -6.46
N ARG A 158 22.77 -1.11 -6.37
CA ARG A 158 23.21 -0.05 -7.29
C ARG A 158 24.73 0.09 -7.30
N LYS A 159 25.36 0.08 -6.13
CA LYS A 159 26.82 0.19 -6.01
C LYS A 159 27.52 -0.99 -6.69
N CYS A 160 27.13 -2.23 -6.38
CA CYS A 160 27.71 -3.42 -7.00
C CYS A 160 27.60 -3.39 -8.53
N LEU A 161 26.47 -2.92 -9.06
CA LEU A 161 26.28 -2.77 -10.51
C LEU A 161 27.18 -1.69 -11.12
N ASN A 162 27.45 -0.61 -10.40
CA ASN A 162 28.38 0.43 -10.85
C ASN A 162 29.83 -0.05 -10.80
N ASP A 163 30.24 -0.73 -9.71
CA ASP A 163 31.60 -1.23 -9.54
C ASP A 163 31.95 -2.29 -10.62
N LEU A 164 30.98 -3.07 -11.08
CA LEU A 164 31.13 -3.95 -12.26
C LEU A 164 31.43 -3.18 -13.55
N GLY A 165 30.90 -1.97 -13.67
CA GLY A 165 31.18 -1.08 -14.79
C GLY A 165 32.55 -0.39 -14.69
N ASP A 166 33.20 -0.39 -13.53
CA ASP A 166 34.51 0.26 -13.33
C ASP A 166 35.65 -0.79 -13.26
N GLY A 167 35.40 -1.99 -12.71
CA GLY A 167 36.39 -3.08 -12.65
C GLY A 167 36.70 -3.78 -13.99
N TYR A 168 35.90 -3.54 -15.02
CA TYR A 168 36.13 -4.01 -16.39
C TYR A 168 36.53 -2.89 -17.36
N PHE A 169 36.47 -1.63 -16.92
CA PHE A 169 36.80 -0.46 -17.73
C PHE A 169 37.81 0.41 -16.98
N ASP A 170 39.10 0.11 -17.19
CA ASP A 170 40.20 0.99 -16.83
C ASP A 170 40.27 2.17 -17.81
N THR A 171 39.22 2.98 -17.84
CA THR A 171 39.23 4.27 -18.51
C THR A 171 39.08 5.30 -17.41
N GLY A 172 40.17 6.01 -17.10
CA GLY A 172 40.32 7.03 -16.06
C GLY A 172 39.39 8.24 -16.18
N ILE A 173 38.10 8.01 -16.39
CA ILE A 173 37.03 8.99 -16.39
C ILE A 173 36.44 8.98 -14.98
N ARG A 174 36.95 9.90 -14.15
CA ARG A 174 36.23 10.33 -12.95
C ARG A 174 34.82 10.72 -13.41
N TRP A 175 33.82 10.06 -12.86
CA TRP A 175 32.43 10.49 -12.91
C TRP A 175 32.37 11.97 -12.55
N THR A 176 32.23 12.83 -13.55
CA THR A 176 32.22 14.27 -13.38
C THR A 176 30.95 14.68 -12.63
N GLY A 177 31.07 14.82 -11.31
CA GLY A 177 30.32 15.80 -10.53
C GLY A 177 29.15 15.33 -9.66
N VAL A 178 28.74 14.05 -9.61
CA VAL A 178 27.52 13.67 -8.85
C VAL A 178 27.63 12.44 -7.96
N TYR A 179 28.61 11.56 -8.19
CA TYR A 179 28.77 10.34 -7.40
C TYR A 179 30.25 10.09 -7.10
N GLU A 180 30.86 10.96 -6.29
CA GLU A 180 32.03 10.55 -5.51
C GLU A 180 31.68 9.28 -4.73
N GLU A 181 32.60 8.32 -4.74
CA GLU A 181 32.65 7.07 -3.97
C GLU A 181 31.49 6.96 -2.98
N VAL A 182 30.47 6.15 -3.32
CA VAL A 182 29.45 5.81 -2.33
C VAL A 182 30.12 4.87 -1.31
N LYS A 183 30.84 5.46 -0.36
CA LYS A 183 31.33 4.80 0.84
C LYS A 183 30.11 4.19 1.52
N PHE A 184 30.25 3.00 2.13
CA PHE A 184 29.16 2.34 2.84
C PHE A 184 28.42 3.28 3.81
N LYS A 185 29.16 4.20 4.44
CA LYS A 185 28.64 5.29 5.28
C LYS A 185 27.59 6.19 4.59
N LYS A 186 27.72 6.44 3.29
CA LYS A 186 26.75 7.24 2.50
C LYS A 186 25.48 6.43 2.22
N ILE A 187 25.61 5.13 1.93
CA ILE A 187 24.46 4.23 1.80
C ILE A 187 23.67 4.21 3.12
N GLU A 188 24.39 4.01 4.23
CA GLU A 188 23.82 4.00 5.58
C GLU A 188 23.00 5.23 5.85
N ARG A 189 23.60 6.39 5.58
CA ARG A 189 22.98 7.67 5.86
C ARG A 189 21.72 7.89 5.03
N ILE A 190 21.75 7.58 3.73
CA ILE A 190 20.56 7.72 2.88
C ILE A 190 19.46 6.78 3.37
N SER A 191 19.80 5.55 3.77
CA SER A 191 18.83 4.61 4.34
C SER A 191 18.23 5.10 5.66
N TYR A 192 19.05 5.65 6.56
CA TYR A 192 18.57 6.27 7.80
C TYR A 192 17.65 7.44 7.52
N LEU A 193 18.04 8.30 6.58
CA LEU A 193 17.24 9.45 6.18
C LEU A 193 15.90 9.02 5.57
N ALA A 194 15.86 7.95 4.77
CA ALA A 194 14.61 7.39 4.26
C ALA A 194 13.69 6.91 5.38
N SER A 195 14.23 6.28 6.43
CA SER A 195 13.48 5.87 7.62
C SER A 195 12.95 7.07 8.41
N ILE A 196 13.74 8.13 8.59
CA ILE A 196 13.29 9.37 9.23
C ILE A 196 12.16 10.01 8.41
N LEU A 197 12.35 10.15 7.09
CA LEU A 197 11.37 10.75 6.18
C LEU A 197 10.07 9.94 6.10
N TYR A 198 10.13 8.62 6.23
CA TYR A 198 8.94 7.78 6.38
C TYR A 198 8.08 8.21 7.58
N ASN A 199 8.70 8.60 8.70
CA ASN A 199 8.01 9.02 9.93
C ASN A 199 7.58 10.49 9.93
N ILE A 200 8.23 11.35 9.13
CA ILE A 200 7.98 12.81 9.08
C ILE A 200 7.32 13.22 7.75
N CYS A 201 6.77 12.27 7.00
CA CYS A 201 5.96 12.61 5.84
C CYS A 201 4.51 12.93 6.26
N PRO A 202 3.76 13.75 5.51
CA PRO A 202 2.35 14.03 5.80
C PRO A 202 1.50 12.76 5.91
N ALA A 203 1.87 11.71 5.17
CA ALA A 203 1.18 10.42 5.21
C ALA A 203 1.38 9.68 6.54
N ALA A 204 2.44 10.00 7.31
CA ALA A 204 2.76 9.35 8.57
C ALA A 204 1.69 9.59 9.65
N ILE A 205 0.83 10.63 9.51
CA ILE A 205 -0.30 10.82 10.43
C ILE A 205 -1.22 9.60 10.44
N HIS A 206 -1.42 8.96 9.30
CA HIS A 206 -2.24 7.75 9.16
C HIS A 206 -1.56 6.50 9.72
N ALA A 207 -0.26 6.56 10.04
CA ALA A 207 0.44 5.49 10.72
C ALA A 207 0.10 5.43 12.23
N SER A 208 -0.41 6.53 12.79
CA SER A 208 -0.80 6.66 14.20
C SER A 208 -2.28 6.43 14.48
N ALA A 209 -3.13 6.52 13.45
CA ALA A 209 -4.57 6.30 13.52
C ALA A 209 -4.94 4.81 13.35
N LEU A 210 -6.14 4.42 13.75
CA LEU A 210 -6.70 3.09 13.48
C LEU A 210 -7.02 2.94 11.99
N TYR A 211 -5.98 2.73 11.19
CA TYR A 211 -6.07 2.70 9.74
C TYR A 211 -5.09 1.71 9.11
N THR A 212 -5.24 1.42 7.82
CA THR A 212 -4.54 0.31 7.17
C THR A 212 -3.11 0.62 6.70
N GLU A 213 -2.71 1.89 6.61
CA GLU A 213 -1.45 2.28 5.96
C GLU A 213 -0.20 1.68 6.61
N SER A 214 -0.09 1.71 7.94
CA SER A 214 1.09 1.20 8.65
C SER A 214 1.18 -0.33 8.57
N VAL A 215 0.06 -1.04 8.73
CA VAL A 215 -0.01 -2.50 8.60
C VAL A 215 0.27 -2.93 7.16
N PHE A 216 -0.24 -2.18 6.18
CA PHE A 216 0.07 -2.43 4.77
C PHE A 216 1.54 -2.18 4.45
N SER A 217 2.12 -1.11 4.98
CA SER A 217 3.56 -0.80 4.83
C SER A 217 4.40 -1.96 5.39
N LEU A 218 4.05 -2.45 6.58
CA LEU A 218 4.73 -3.58 7.21
C LEU A 218 4.74 -4.81 6.30
N PHE A 219 3.57 -5.28 5.88
CA PHE A 219 3.48 -6.49 5.06
C PHE A 219 4.09 -6.30 3.66
N SER A 220 3.91 -5.14 3.04
CA SER A 220 4.48 -4.87 1.70
C SER A 220 6.00 -4.77 1.74
N PHE A 221 6.58 -4.10 2.72
CA PHE A 221 8.02 -3.99 2.88
C PHE A 221 8.65 -5.33 3.25
N LEU A 222 8.05 -6.06 4.19
CA LEU A 222 8.54 -7.38 4.57
C LEU A 222 8.48 -8.36 3.39
N ALA A 223 7.40 -8.35 2.60
CA ALA A 223 7.27 -9.20 1.42
C ALA A 223 8.35 -8.88 0.37
N ILE A 224 8.59 -7.60 0.09
CA ILE A 224 9.63 -7.20 -0.87
C ILE A 224 11.02 -7.57 -0.36
N LEU A 225 11.26 -7.47 0.96
CA LEU A 225 12.51 -7.94 1.56
C LEU A 225 12.67 -9.45 1.38
N CYS A 226 11.63 -10.25 1.64
CA CYS A 226 11.65 -11.69 1.38
C CYS A 226 11.95 -12.02 -0.09
N LEU A 227 11.40 -11.27 -1.06
CA LEU A 227 11.74 -11.43 -2.48
C LEU A 227 13.21 -11.11 -2.76
N PHE A 228 13.77 -10.09 -2.12
CA PHE A 228 15.19 -9.75 -2.26
C PHE A 228 16.10 -10.82 -1.68
N GLU A 229 15.78 -11.39 -0.53
CA GLU A 229 16.51 -12.53 0.05
C GLU A 229 16.41 -13.77 -0.85
N ALA A 230 15.21 -14.07 -1.38
CA ALA A 230 15.01 -15.19 -2.28
C ALA A 230 15.81 -15.05 -3.59
N GLU A 231 15.94 -13.82 -4.11
CA GLU A 231 16.83 -13.52 -5.24
C GLU A 231 18.29 -13.76 -4.89
N GLU A 232 18.77 -13.26 -3.74
CA GLU A 232 20.17 -13.44 -3.32
C GLU A 232 20.53 -14.92 -3.18
N ILE A 233 19.64 -15.75 -2.63
CA ILE A 233 19.84 -17.21 -2.55
C ILE A 233 19.86 -17.83 -3.96
N PHE A 234 18.95 -17.42 -4.85
CA PHE A 234 18.92 -17.93 -6.23
C PHE A 234 20.23 -17.67 -6.99
N TYR A 235 20.90 -16.57 -6.67
CA TYR A 235 22.13 -16.12 -7.27
C TYR A 235 23.40 -16.51 -6.48
N SER A 236 23.25 -17.20 -5.35
CA SER A 236 24.39 -17.66 -4.55
C SER A 236 25.11 -18.83 -5.23
N LYS A 237 26.45 -18.86 -5.13
CA LYS A 237 27.28 -19.97 -5.62
C LYS A 237 27.04 -21.28 -4.85
N GLU A 238 26.50 -21.21 -3.63
CA GLU A 238 26.20 -22.35 -2.75
C GLU A 238 24.85 -23.02 -3.02
N TYR A 239 24.16 -22.63 -4.10
CA TYR A 239 22.82 -23.11 -4.47
C TYR A 239 22.70 -24.64 -4.67
N SER A 240 23.81 -25.39 -4.68
CA SER A 240 23.78 -26.85 -4.84
C SER A 240 23.14 -27.59 -3.65
N SER A 241 22.93 -26.94 -2.50
CA SER A 241 22.27 -27.57 -1.35
C SER A 241 20.74 -27.54 -1.44
N PHE A 242 20.10 -28.66 -1.11
CA PHE A 242 18.64 -28.78 -1.00
C PHE A 242 18.07 -27.75 0.00
N LEU A 243 18.79 -27.48 1.09
CA LEU A 243 18.37 -26.55 2.14
C LEU A 243 18.24 -25.12 1.61
N TYR A 244 19.19 -24.62 0.81
CA TYR A 244 19.10 -23.29 0.20
C TYR A 244 17.93 -23.19 -0.79
N THR A 245 17.71 -24.24 -1.58
CA THR A 245 16.56 -24.30 -2.49
C THR A 245 15.24 -24.24 -1.71
N LEU A 246 15.11 -25.00 -0.62
CA LEU A 246 13.93 -24.96 0.24
C LEU A 246 13.74 -23.59 0.90
N GLN A 247 14.81 -22.99 1.42
CA GLN A 247 14.79 -21.65 2.03
C GLN A 247 14.29 -20.59 1.04
N LYS A 248 14.77 -20.62 -0.21
CA LYS A 248 14.29 -19.74 -1.28
C LYS A 248 12.78 -19.88 -1.46
N TYR A 249 12.26 -21.09 -1.60
CA TYR A 249 10.82 -21.31 -1.80
C TYR A 249 9.99 -20.88 -0.59
N ILE A 250 10.48 -21.09 0.64
CA ILE A 250 9.82 -20.61 1.85
C ILE A 250 9.71 -19.07 1.82
N LEU A 251 10.78 -18.38 1.43
CA LEU A 251 10.78 -16.92 1.31
C LEU A 251 9.83 -16.41 0.21
N GLU A 252 9.79 -17.08 -0.95
CA GLU A 252 8.84 -16.74 -2.03
C GLU A 252 7.38 -16.93 -1.57
N ILE A 253 7.07 -18.06 -0.93
CA ILE A 253 5.72 -18.34 -0.41
C ILE A 253 5.34 -17.34 0.69
N ALA A 254 6.27 -17.03 1.60
CA ALA A 254 6.07 -16.02 2.63
C ALA A 254 5.78 -14.64 2.02
N ALA A 255 6.53 -14.23 0.99
CA ALA A 255 6.29 -12.97 0.29
C ALA A 255 4.90 -12.93 -0.37
N VAL A 256 4.49 -14.00 -1.05
CA VAL A 256 3.17 -14.10 -1.69
C VAL A 256 2.05 -14.08 -0.65
N PHE A 257 2.23 -14.75 0.49
CA PHE A 257 1.28 -14.71 1.59
C PHE A 257 1.17 -13.30 2.20
N LEU A 258 2.28 -12.59 2.39
CA LEU A 258 2.27 -11.21 2.86
C LEU A 258 1.60 -10.27 1.83
N PHE A 259 1.80 -10.47 0.53
CA PHE A 259 1.06 -9.74 -0.50
C PHE A 259 -0.43 -10.07 -0.53
N PHE A 260 -0.81 -11.32 -0.25
CA PHE A 260 -2.20 -11.70 -0.01
C PHE A 260 -2.76 -10.91 1.17
N LEU A 261 -2.04 -10.80 2.30
CA LEU A 261 -2.48 -10.00 3.45
C LEU A 261 -2.61 -8.51 3.09
N CYS A 262 -1.70 -7.95 2.28
CA CYS A 262 -1.84 -6.59 1.75
C CYS A 262 -3.12 -6.41 0.94
N CYS A 263 -3.46 -7.36 0.06
CA CYS A 263 -4.72 -7.35 -0.70
C CYS A 263 -5.94 -7.53 0.21
N PHE A 264 -5.77 -8.20 1.35
CA PHE A 264 -6.82 -8.41 2.35
C PHE A 264 -6.95 -7.24 3.34
N LEU A 265 -6.01 -6.30 3.35
CA LEU A 265 -6.12 -5.00 4.03
C LEU A 265 -6.79 -3.94 3.15
N ARG A 266 -6.57 -3.99 1.83
CA ARG A 266 -7.15 -3.06 0.85
C ARG A 266 -6.96 -3.57 -0.58
N SER A 267 -7.87 -3.17 -1.47
CA SER A 267 -7.84 -3.48 -2.90
C SER A 267 -6.52 -3.11 -3.59
N ASN A 268 -5.90 -1.99 -3.21
CA ASN A 268 -4.64 -1.50 -3.81
C ASN A 268 -3.45 -2.44 -3.58
N GLY A 269 -3.57 -3.43 -2.68
CA GLY A 269 -2.59 -4.51 -2.56
C GLY A 269 -2.36 -5.25 -3.88
N ILE A 270 -3.35 -5.26 -4.79
CA ILE A 270 -3.24 -5.89 -6.11
C ILE A 270 -2.08 -5.33 -6.94
N MET A 271 -1.69 -4.06 -6.71
CA MET A 271 -0.55 -3.42 -7.37
C MET A 271 0.80 -4.04 -6.99
N LEU A 272 0.87 -4.80 -5.89
CA LEU A 272 2.06 -5.56 -5.50
C LEU A 272 2.32 -6.75 -6.45
N ALA A 273 1.39 -7.06 -7.36
CA ALA A 273 1.66 -7.95 -8.49
C ALA A 273 2.78 -7.39 -9.39
N ILE A 274 3.00 -6.08 -9.44
CA ILE A 274 4.08 -5.46 -10.23
C ILE A 274 5.47 -5.89 -9.73
N PRO A 275 5.87 -5.62 -8.46
CA PRO A 275 7.16 -6.07 -7.97
C PRO A 275 7.29 -7.60 -7.98
N LEU A 276 6.21 -8.36 -7.75
CA LEU A 276 6.19 -9.81 -7.87
C LEU A 276 6.50 -10.28 -9.30
N PHE A 277 5.89 -9.67 -10.31
CA PHE A 277 6.12 -9.97 -11.72
C PHE A 277 7.59 -9.74 -12.11
N PHE A 278 8.16 -8.62 -11.67
CA PHE A 278 9.58 -8.34 -11.94
C PHE A 278 10.54 -9.29 -11.21
N HIS A 279 10.17 -9.73 -10.01
CA HIS A 279 10.89 -10.82 -9.34
C HIS A 279 10.82 -12.13 -10.14
N THR A 280 9.63 -12.50 -10.64
CA THR A 280 9.45 -13.67 -11.52
C THR A 280 10.26 -13.56 -12.81
N LEU A 281 10.32 -12.37 -13.43
CA LEU A 281 11.14 -12.13 -14.62
C LEU A 281 12.63 -12.38 -14.33
N ARG A 282 13.15 -11.81 -13.24
CA ARG A 282 14.57 -11.93 -12.85
C ARG A 282 14.97 -13.39 -12.57
N THR A 283 14.10 -14.12 -11.88
CA THR A 283 14.36 -15.51 -11.47
C THR A 283 13.98 -16.55 -12.53
N CYS A 284 13.55 -16.11 -13.73
CA CYS A 284 13.20 -17.01 -14.83
C CYS A 284 14.48 -17.69 -15.39
N PRO A 285 14.56 -19.04 -15.42
CA PRO A 285 15.75 -19.76 -15.90
C PRO A 285 16.15 -19.47 -17.35
N LEU A 286 15.19 -19.11 -18.22
CA LEU A 286 15.47 -18.74 -19.60
C LEU A 286 16.01 -17.31 -19.71
N LEU A 287 15.40 -16.36 -19.01
CA LEU A 287 15.78 -14.95 -19.08
C LEU A 287 17.09 -14.68 -18.32
N SER A 288 17.37 -15.43 -17.26
CA SER A 288 18.60 -15.28 -16.48
C SER A 288 19.88 -15.49 -17.32
N LYS A 289 19.81 -16.29 -18.40
CA LYS A 289 20.93 -16.44 -19.36
C LYS A 289 21.30 -15.14 -20.07
N PHE A 290 20.28 -14.34 -20.37
CA PHE A 290 20.39 -13.05 -21.07
C PHE A 290 20.58 -11.87 -20.12
N ASN A 291 20.63 -12.11 -18.81
CA ASN A 291 20.78 -11.06 -17.82
C ASN A 291 22.26 -10.86 -17.47
N ILE A 292 22.88 -9.84 -18.10
CA ILE A 292 24.30 -9.48 -17.87
C ILE A 292 24.49 -8.89 -16.47
N LEU A 293 23.50 -8.14 -15.94
CA LEU A 293 23.61 -7.51 -14.62
C LEU A 293 23.81 -8.54 -13.50
N MET A 294 23.31 -9.75 -13.71
CA MET A 294 23.42 -10.85 -12.76
C MET A 294 24.50 -11.86 -13.17
N GLU A 295 25.40 -11.51 -14.10
CA GLU A 295 26.52 -12.34 -14.54
C GLU A 295 27.56 -12.55 -13.43
N HIS A 296 27.81 -11.54 -12.60
CA HIS A 296 28.65 -11.68 -11.38
C HIS A 296 28.03 -12.64 -10.35
N TYR A 297 26.70 -12.74 -10.41
CA TYR A 297 25.86 -13.60 -9.60
C TYR A 297 25.51 -14.92 -10.30
N LYS A 298 26.05 -15.18 -11.51
CA LYS A 298 25.75 -16.43 -12.21
C LYS A 298 26.35 -17.58 -11.40
N PRO A 299 25.53 -18.53 -10.94
CA PRO A 299 26.06 -19.76 -10.41
C PRO A 299 26.72 -20.56 -11.55
N MET A 300 27.62 -21.50 -11.22
CA MET A 300 28.28 -22.47 -12.12
C MET A 300 27.33 -23.35 -12.97
N TRP A 301 26.02 -23.06 -12.99
CA TRP A 301 25.03 -23.69 -13.88
C TRP A 301 25.41 -23.61 -15.35
N THR A 302 26.17 -22.59 -15.77
CA THR A 302 26.69 -22.48 -17.14
C THR A 302 27.79 -23.49 -17.43
N GLU A 303 28.72 -23.75 -16.51
CA GLU A 303 29.87 -24.61 -16.80
C GLU A 303 29.58 -26.11 -16.61
N ARG A 304 28.79 -26.48 -15.58
CA ARG A 304 28.55 -27.92 -15.29
C ARG A 304 27.42 -28.54 -16.10
N ASN A 305 26.57 -27.72 -16.73
CA ASN A 305 25.32 -28.14 -17.35
C ASN A 305 25.19 -27.72 -18.83
N GLU A 306 26.29 -27.38 -19.51
CA GLU A 306 26.30 -27.26 -20.98
C GLU A 306 25.88 -28.56 -21.70
N ARG A 307 25.93 -29.71 -20.99
CA ARG A 307 25.37 -30.99 -21.43
C ARG A 307 23.87 -31.17 -21.17
N SER A 308 23.23 -30.30 -20.38
CA SER A 308 21.79 -30.35 -20.14
C SER A 308 21.04 -29.95 -21.42
N SER A 309 20.09 -30.79 -21.83
CA SER A 309 19.34 -30.56 -23.06
C SER A 309 18.60 -29.22 -23.00
N LYS A 310 18.55 -28.49 -24.12
CA LYS A 310 17.75 -27.25 -24.26
C LYS A 310 16.31 -27.43 -23.76
N LEU A 311 15.79 -28.65 -23.88
CA LEU A 311 14.49 -29.09 -23.37
C LEU A 311 14.32 -28.89 -21.86
N TYR A 312 15.33 -29.17 -21.04
CA TYR A 312 15.26 -28.97 -19.59
C TYR A 312 14.99 -27.49 -19.23
N PHE A 313 15.70 -26.56 -19.86
CA PHE A 313 15.50 -25.13 -19.62
C PHE A 313 14.11 -24.64 -20.02
N VAL A 314 13.57 -25.16 -21.13
CA VAL A 314 12.20 -24.86 -21.58
C VAL A 314 11.19 -25.37 -20.56
N ILE A 315 11.32 -26.64 -20.14
CA ILE A 315 10.44 -27.25 -19.14
C ILE A 315 10.51 -26.47 -17.81
N ALA A 316 11.72 -26.14 -17.33
CA ALA A 316 11.91 -25.38 -16.10
C ALA A 316 11.25 -24.00 -16.17
N ALA A 317 11.33 -23.31 -17.31
CA ALA A 317 10.65 -22.04 -17.48
C ALA A 317 9.13 -22.17 -17.55
N ILE A 318 8.59 -23.23 -18.16
CA ILE A 318 7.13 -23.50 -18.15
C ILE A 318 6.65 -23.67 -16.71
N PHE A 319 7.30 -24.52 -15.92
CA PHE A 319 6.94 -24.70 -14.50
C PHE A 319 7.10 -23.41 -13.69
N HIS A 320 8.12 -22.61 -13.98
CA HIS A 320 8.32 -21.31 -13.35
C HIS A 320 7.15 -20.35 -13.60
N TRP A 321 6.65 -20.28 -14.83
CA TRP A 321 5.51 -19.42 -15.18
C TRP A 321 4.17 -19.97 -14.67
N ILE A 322 4.00 -21.30 -14.61
CA ILE A 322 2.85 -21.91 -13.93
C ILE A 322 2.84 -21.51 -12.44
N LYS A 323 4.00 -21.62 -11.76
CA LYS A 323 4.16 -21.16 -10.37
C LYS A 323 3.81 -19.67 -10.21
N ALA A 324 4.30 -18.83 -11.12
CA ALA A 324 4.00 -17.40 -11.10
C ALA A 324 2.50 -17.10 -11.29
N ALA A 325 1.80 -17.86 -12.14
CA ALA A 325 0.36 -17.75 -12.31
C ALA A 325 -0.39 -18.13 -11.01
N PHE A 326 0.05 -19.18 -10.31
CA PHE A 326 -0.49 -19.51 -8.98
C PHE A 326 -0.24 -18.40 -7.96
N TYR A 327 0.95 -17.78 -7.96
CA TYR A 327 1.24 -16.64 -7.09
C TYR A 327 0.32 -15.44 -7.36
N ALA A 328 0.12 -15.09 -8.64
CA ALA A 328 -0.79 -14.02 -9.04
C ALA A 328 -2.25 -14.32 -8.65
N ALA A 329 -2.72 -15.55 -8.87
CA ALA A 329 -4.05 -15.98 -8.47
C ALA A 329 -4.24 -15.92 -6.93
N THR A 330 -3.22 -16.32 -6.18
CA THR A 330 -3.23 -16.27 -4.71
C THR A 330 -3.33 -14.82 -4.24
N LEU A 331 -2.50 -13.93 -4.79
CA LEU A 331 -2.52 -12.51 -4.47
C LEU A 331 -3.90 -11.87 -4.74
N ALA A 332 -4.57 -12.25 -5.82
CA ALA A 332 -5.90 -11.71 -6.18
C ALA A 332 -7.06 -12.29 -5.36
N LEU A 333 -6.86 -13.42 -4.67
CA LEU A 333 -7.91 -14.15 -3.97
C LEU A 333 -8.71 -13.31 -2.94
N PRO A 334 -8.10 -12.48 -2.08
CA PRO A 334 -8.83 -11.64 -1.13
C PRO A 334 -9.86 -10.71 -1.79
N LEU A 335 -9.47 -10.09 -2.91
CA LEU A 335 -10.34 -9.20 -3.67
C LEU A 335 -11.52 -9.98 -4.26
N ILE A 336 -11.25 -11.15 -4.86
CA ILE A 336 -12.28 -12.04 -5.43
C ILE A 336 -13.26 -12.49 -4.34
N CYS A 337 -12.75 -12.91 -3.18
CA CYS A 337 -13.57 -13.34 -2.04
C CYS A 337 -14.48 -12.22 -1.54
N LEU A 338 -13.97 -10.97 -1.44
CA LEU A 338 -14.76 -9.83 -0.99
C LEU A 338 -15.80 -9.40 -2.04
N GLN A 339 -15.44 -9.43 -3.33
CA GLN A 339 -16.42 -9.19 -4.41
C GLN A 339 -17.54 -10.23 -4.39
N PHE A 340 -17.18 -11.51 -4.23
CA PHE A 340 -18.16 -12.59 -4.17
C PHE A 340 -19.05 -12.47 -2.92
N TYR A 341 -18.47 -12.14 -1.77
CA TYR A 341 -19.22 -11.85 -0.56
C TYR A 341 -20.24 -10.72 -0.78
N GLY A 342 -19.82 -9.58 -1.33
CA GLY A 342 -20.72 -8.47 -1.64
C GLY A 342 -21.83 -8.87 -2.61
N TYR A 343 -21.51 -9.68 -3.63
CA TYR A 343 -22.52 -10.22 -4.54
C TYR A 343 -23.54 -11.10 -3.81
N VAL A 344 -23.11 -12.00 -2.92
CA VAL A 344 -24.02 -12.83 -2.14
C VAL A 344 -24.90 -11.99 -1.22
N VAL A 345 -24.34 -10.97 -0.56
CA VAL A 345 -25.08 -10.12 0.39
C VAL A 345 -26.12 -9.24 -0.33
N TYR A 346 -25.76 -8.62 -1.45
CA TYR A 346 -26.56 -7.56 -2.08
C TYR A 346 -27.29 -7.96 -3.36
N CYS A 347 -26.84 -8.99 -4.07
CA CYS A 347 -27.45 -9.42 -5.32
C CYS A 347 -28.28 -10.71 -5.18
N LEU A 348 -27.96 -11.57 -4.21
CA LEU A 348 -28.72 -12.80 -3.98
C LEU A 348 -29.78 -12.57 -2.89
N VAL A 349 -31.02 -12.99 -3.16
CA VAL A 349 -32.12 -12.95 -2.19
C VAL A 349 -31.78 -13.91 -1.06
N THR A 350 -31.20 -13.39 0.01
CA THR A 350 -30.90 -14.18 1.21
C THR A 350 -32.08 -14.03 2.17
N PRO A 351 -32.83 -15.10 2.51
CA PRO A 351 -33.90 -15.01 3.50
C PRO A 351 -33.37 -14.42 4.82
N LEU A 352 -34.16 -13.60 5.52
CA LEU A 352 -33.75 -12.96 6.78
C LEU A 352 -33.23 -13.98 7.82
N ASP A 353 -33.67 -15.23 7.80
CA ASP A 353 -33.18 -16.25 8.75
C ASP A 353 -31.71 -16.67 8.50
N ASP A 354 -31.19 -16.44 7.29
CA ASP A 354 -29.78 -16.67 6.92
C ASP A 354 -28.88 -15.46 7.28
N ILE A 355 -29.40 -14.41 7.96
CA ILE A 355 -28.64 -13.24 8.47
C ILE A 355 -27.41 -13.65 9.29
N LYS A 356 -27.44 -14.83 9.95
CA LYS A 356 -26.28 -15.37 10.69
C LYS A 356 -25.08 -15.67 9.78
N LEU A 357 -25.24 -15.79 8.46
CA LEU A 357 -24.16 -15.90 7.47
C LEU A 357 -23.58 -14.55 7.02
N LEU A 358 -24.16 -13.42 7.43
CA LEU A 358 -23.71 -12.10 6.97
C LEU A 358 -22.33 -11.71 7.46
N SER A 359 -21.80 -12.28 8.55
CA SER A 359 -20.44 -11.93 8.93
C SER A 359 -19.41 -12.55 7.99
N PHE A 360 -18.45 -11.75 7.53
CA PHE A 360 -17.46 -12.18 6.55
C PHE A 360 -16.72 -13.49 6.93
N PRO A 361 -16.30 -13.71 8.20
CA PRO A 361 -15.65 -14.97 8.60
C PRO A 361 -16.59 -16.19 8.59
N LYS A 362 -17.89 -16.01 8.84
CA LYS A 362 -18.87 -17.11 8.77
C LYS A 362 -19.19 -17.44 7.32
N PHE A 363 -19.33 -16.42 6.48
CA PHE A 363 -19.43 -16.57 5.02
C PHE A 363 -18.25 -17.35 4.46
N LEU A 364 -17.01 -16.96 4.77
CA LEU A 364 -15.81 -17.63 4.25
C LEU A 364 -15.78 -19.11 4.66
N ARG A 365 -16.10 -19.42 5.92
CA ARG A 365 -16.22 -20.80 6.39
C ARG A 365 -17.28 -21.58 5.61
N ALA A 366 -18.45 -21.00 5.39
CA ALA A 366 -19.52 -21.63 4.61
C ALA A 366 -19.11 -21.84 3.15
N ALA A 367 -18.48 -20.85 2.51
CA ALA A 367 -18.04 -20.90 1.13
C ALA A 367 -16.97 -21.99 0.89
N LEU A 368 -16.08 -22.20 1.87
CA LEU A 368 -15.03 -23.22 1.82
C LEU A 368 -15.53 -24.66 2.06
N THR A 369 -16.77 -24.86 2.51
CA THR A 369 -17.34 -26.21 2.63
C THR A 369 -17.58 -26.85 1.25
N LYS A 370 -17.56 -28.20 1.20
CA LYS A 370 -17.84 -28.94 -0.04
C LYS A 370 -19.22 -28.59 -0.57
N GLY A 371 -19.28 -27.94 -1.74
CA GLY A 371 -20.53 -27.48 -2.35
C GLY A 371 -21.07 -26.14 -1.82
N GLY A 372 -20.38 -25.47 -0.89
CA GLY A 372 -20.79 -24.18 -0.31
C GLY A 372 -21.00 -23.10 -1.37
N ILE A 373 -20.06 -22.92 -2.30
CA ILE A 373 -20.20 -21.97 -3.42
C ILE A 373 -21.43 -22.32 -4.29
N LYS A 374 -21.63 -23.61 -4.62
CA LYS A 374 -22.80 -24.05 -5.40
C LYS A 374 -24.11 -23.78 -4.67
N ARG A 375 -24.13 -23.90 -3.33
CA ARG A 375 -25.29 -23.58 -2.50
C ARG A 375 -25.65 -22.09 -2.56
N PHE A 376 -24.67 -21.20 -2.56
CA PHE A 376 -24.93 -19.76 -2.75
C PHE A 376 -25.45 -19.48 -4.17
N LEU A 377 -24.78 -20.00 -5.20
CA LEU A 377 -25.18 -19.76 -6.60
C LEU A 377 -26.53 -20.39 -6.97
N GLY A 378 -26.87 -21.56 -6.42
CA GLY A 378 -28.13 -22.25 -6.68
C GLY A 378 -29.35 -21.63 -6.00
N ARG A 379 -29.16 -20.65 -5.10
CA ARG A 379 -30.23 -19.89 -4.43
C ARG A 379 -30.53 -18.56 -5.10
N ALA A 380 -29.94 -18.29 -6.27
CA ALA A 380 -30.23 -17.10 -7.06
C ALA A 380 -31.65 -17.17 -7.66
N SER A 381 -32.67 -16.75 -6.90
CA SER A 381 -33.97 -16.38 -7.46
C SER A 381 -33.92 -14.95 -8.00
N LEU A 382 -34.84 -14.63 -8.92
CA LEU A 382 -34.92 -13.37 -9.68
C LEU A 382 -34.68 -12.12 -8.80
N PRO A 383 -33.91 -11.15 -9.29
CA PRO A 383 -33.39 -10.04 -8.49
C PRO A 383 -34.51 -9.20 -7.87
N THR A 384 -34.50 -9.09 -6.55
CA THR A 384 -35.25 -8.06 -5.84
C THR A 384 -34.46 -6.75 -5.93
N GLU A 385 -35.02 -5.78 -6.65
CA GLU A 385 -34.46 -4.46 -6.99
C GLU A 385 -33.27 -4.44 -7.96
N HIS A 386 -33.41 -3.65 -9.03
CA HIS A 386 -32.43 -3.50 -10.11
C HIS A 386 -31.16 -2.75 -9.66
N ARG A 387 -30.29 -3.39 -8.90
CA ARG A 387 -28.89 -2.95 -8.78
C ARG A 387 -28.20 -3.17 -10.12
N SER A 388 -27.86 -2.09 -10.82
CA SER A 388 -27.26 -2.13 -12.15
C SER A 388 -25.95 -2.94 -12.20
N TRP A 389 -25.16 -2.94 -11.12
CA TRP A 389 -23.90 -3.67 -11.04
C TRP A 389 -24.08 -5.19 -10.88
N CYS A 390 -25.20 -5.67 -10.31
CA CYS A 390 -25.50 -7.09 -10.16
C CYS A 390 -25.73 -7.78 -11.52
N ASN A 391 -26.29 -7.06 -12.49
CA ASN A 391 -26.60 -7.57 -13.83
C ASN A 391 -25.44 -7.43 -14.84
N SER A 392 -24.31 -6.85 -14.41
CA SER A 392 -23.15 -6.73 -15.28
C SER A 392 -22.50 -8.09 -15.54
N ARG A 393 -21.86 -8.27 -16.71
CA ARG A 393 -21.15 -9.52 -17.07
C ARG A 393 -20.13 -9.95 -16.01
N PHE A 394 -19.56 -8.97 -15.31
CA PHE A 394 -18.65 -9.15 -14.19
C PHE A 394 -19.09 -8.26 -13.03
N PRO A 395 -19.97 -8.75 -12.13
CA PRO A 395 -20.43 -7.99 -10.98
C PRO A 395 -19.26 -7.47 -10.16
N ASN A 396 -19.22 -6.16 -9.95
CA ASN A 396 -18.12 -5.49 -9.27
C ASN A 396 -18.66 -4.43 -8.31
N ILE A 397 -18.92 -4.84 -7.08
CA ILE A 397 -19.39 -3.94 -6.02
C ILE A 397 -18.36 -2.87 -5.71
N TYR A 398 -17.06 -3.17 -5.82
CA TYR A 398 -16.04 -2.17 -5.53
C TYR A 398 -16.07 -1.00 -6.51
N LYS A 399 -16.20 -1.29 -7.82
CA LYS A 399 -16.38 -0.27 -8.86
C LYS A 399 -17.67 0.53 -8.65
N HIS A 400 -18.75 -0.14 -8.27
CA HIS A 400 -20.02 0.52 -7.92
C HIS A 400 -19.82 1.48 -6.75
N VAL A 401 -19.18 1.01 -5.67
CA VAL A 401 -18.96 1.82 -4.47
C VAL A 401 -18.10 3.05 -4.74
N GLN A 402 -17.02 2.86 -5.50
CA GLN A 402 -16.15 3.94 -5.95
C GLN A 402 -16.92 5.00 -6.75
N LYS A 403 -17.85 4.58 -7.60
CA LYS A 403 -18.64 5.49 -8.44
C LYS A 403 -19.73 6.19 -7.64
N GLU A 404 -20.58 5.45 -6.94
CA GLU A 404 -21.79 6.01 -6.32
C GLU A 404 -21.54 6.68 -4.98
N TYR A 405 -20.70 6.08 -4.11
CA TYR A 405 -20.47 6.64 -2.78
C TYR A 405 -19.27 7.57 -2.72
N TRP A 406 -18.26 7.37 -3.58
CA TRP A 406 -17.03 8.17 -3.56
C TRP A 406 -16.91 9.14 -4.72
N ASN A 407 -17.87 9.15 -5.65
CA ASN A 407 -17.89 10.01 -6.83
C ASN A 407 -16.55 9.95 -7.62
N LEU A 408 -15.92 8.77 -7.68
CA LEU A 408 -14.69 8.57 -8.43
C LEU A 408 -15.02 8.45 -9.92
N ALA A 409 -14.30 9.24 -10.71
CA ALA A 409 -14.47 9.26 -12.16
C ALA A 409 -13.15 9.58 -12.85
N LEU A 410 -13.05 9.23 -14.14
CA LEU A 410 -11.90 9.59 -14.95
C LEU A 410 -11.73 11.13 -14.97
N PHE A 411 -10.50 11.59 -14.74
CA PHE A 411 -10.14 13.01 -14.61
C PHE A 411 -10.89 13.73 -13.50
N TRP A 412 -11.07 13.05 -12.36
CA TRP A 412 -11.82 13.55 -11.20
C TRP A 412 -11.46 14.99 -10.80
N ILE A 413 -10.17 15.33 -10.83
CA ILE A 413 -9.64 16.66 -10.48
C ILE A 413 -10.07 17.71 -11.50
N LEU A 414 -10.06 17.38 -12.80
CA LEU A 414 -10.38 18.32 -13.88
C LEU A 414 -11.89 18.58 -14.03
N ARG A 415 -12.74 17.69 -13.48
CA ARG A 415 -14.20 17.84 -13.55
C ARG A 415 -14.74 19.00 -12.72
N ASN A 416 -14.03 19.46 -11.70
CA ASN A 416 -14.47 20.57 -10.87
C ASN A 416 -13.27 21.47 -10.49
N PRO A 417 -13.23 22.74 -10.93
CA PRO A 417 -12.10 23.63 -10.66
C PRO A 417 -11.87 23.89 -9.17
N VAL A 418 -12.92 23.78 -8.33
CA VAL A 418 -12.78 23.87 -6.88
C VAL A 418 -11.82 22.82 -6.34
N ARG A 419 -11.65 21.67 -7.01
CA ARG A 419 -10.74 20.60 -6.56
C ARG A 419 -9.28 20.85 -6.92
N LEU A 420 -8.97 21.87 -7.72
CA LEU A 420 -7.61 22.13 -8.19
C LEU A 420 -6.64 22.45 -7.03
N HIS A 421 -7.11 23.11 -5.98
CA HIS A 421 -6.31 23.36 -4.78
C HIS A 421 -5.81 22.07 -4.13
N MET A 422 -6.48 20.94 -4.35
CA MET A 422 -6.04 19.65 -3.82
C MET A 422 -4.75 19.14 -4.46
N LEU A 423 -4.41 19.61 -5.68
CA LEU A 423 -3.10 19.36 -6.28
C LEU A 423 -1.97 20.04 -5.50
N LEU A 424 -2.23 21.18 -4.84
CA LEU A 424 -1.25 21.86 -4.02
C LEU A 424 -0.84 21.00 -2.82
N TYR A 425 -1.81 20.33 -2.18
CA TYR A 425 -1.53 19.39 -1.08
C TYR A 425 -0.64 18.22 -1.53
N THR A 426 -0.89 17.66 -2.72
CA THR A 426 -0.07 16.57 -3.28
C THR A 426 1.12 17.05 -4.09
N GLY A 427 1.35 18.36 -4.22
CA GLY A 427 2.30 18.94 -5.15
C GLY A 427 3.71 18.43 -4.92
N GLY A 428 4.16 18.47 -3.66
CA GLY A 428 5.48 17.97 -3.29
C GLY A 428 5.63 16.46 -3.52
N THR A 429 4.58 15.69 -3.25
CA THR A 429 4.55 14.26 -3.58
C THR A 429 4.75 14.01 -5.07
N ILE A 430 3.98 14.71 -5.91
CA ILE A 430 4.07 14.59 -7.37
C ILE A 430 5.46 15.01 -7.86
N MET A 431 6.03 16.09 -7.30
CA MET A 431 7.38 16.54 -7.65
C MET A 431 8.45 15.51 -7.31
N ILE A 432 8.39 14.85 -6.13
CA ILE A 432 9.30 13.76 -5.79
C ILE A 432 9.14 12.59 -6.75
N CYS A 433 7.91 12.23 -7.12
CA CYS A 433 7.65 11.19 -8.11
C CYS A 433 8.27 11.56 -9.47
N VAL A 434 8.04 12.76 -9.97
CA VAL A 434 8.62 13.25 -11.23
C VAL A 434 10.15 13.22 -11.18
N PHE A 435 10.75 13.68 -10.08
CA PHE A 435 12.19 13.63 -9.90
C PHE A 435 12.73 12.20 -9.85
N CYS A 436 12.03 11.29 -9.19
CA CYS A 436 12.33 9.86 -9.20
C CYS A 436 12.38 9.33 -10.65
N LEU A 437 11.40 9.68 -11.48
CA LEU A 437 11.34 9.25 -12.88
C LEU A 437 12.46 9.84 -13.74
N ILE A 438 12.75 11.12 -13.60
CA ILE A 438 13.83 11.79 -14.34
C ILE A 438 15.18 11.15 -13.98
N ARG A 439 15.45 10.96 -12.69
CA ARG A 439 16.68 10.30 -12.22
C ARG A 439 16.77 8.87 -12.71
N TYR A 440 15.69 8.12 -12.59
CA TYR A 440 15.66 6.72 -12.99
C TYR A 440 15.88 6.58 -14.50
N LYS A 441 15.25 7.44 -15.32
CA LYS A 441 15.51 7.52 -16.77
C LYS A 441 16.97 7.80 -17.09
N ASN A 442 17.59 8.76 -16.40
CA ASN A 442 19.00 9.10 -16.62
C ASN A 442 19.93 7.94 -16.20
N PHE A 443 19.64 7.31 -15.07
CA PHE A 443 20.36 6.12 -14.61
C PHE A 443 20.25 4.97 -15.60
N VAL A 444 19.04 4.65 -16.07
CA VAL A 444 18.78 3.61 -17.09
C VAL A 444 19.51 3.90 -18.38
N ARG A 445 19.50 5.16 -18.85
CA ARG A 445 20.20 5.57 -20.08
C ARG A 445 21.70 5.33 -19.95
N GLU A 446 22.29 5.70 -18.82
CA GLU A 446 23.72 5.52 -18.59
C GLU A 446 24.10 4.04 -18.45
N LEU A 447 23.29 3.27 -17.71
CA LEU A 447 23.47 1.82 -17.60
C LEU A 447 23.38 1.14 -18.98
N TYR A 448 22.40 1.53 -19.79
CA TYR A 448 22.22 1.03 -21.15
C TYR A 448 23.45 1.34 -22.01
N ARG A 449 23.97 2.58 -21.95
CA ARG A 449 25.18 3.00 -22.68
C ARG A 449 26.37 2.12 -22.32
N LYS A 450 26.66 1.97 -21.03
CA LYS A 450 27.77 1.13 -20.53
C LYS A 450 27.64 -0.33 -20.97
N LEU A 451 26.45 -0.93 -20.83
CA LEU A 451 26.21 -2.32 -21.25
C LEU A 451 26.32 -2.50 -22.76
N TYR A 452 25.89 -1.51 -23.53
CA TYR A 452 26.00 -1.53 -24.99
C TYR A 452 27.47 -1.45 -25.43
N ASP A 453 28.24 -0.53 -24.85
CA ASP A 453 29.67 -0.37 -25.12
C ASP A 453 30.44 -1.64 -24.74
N TYR A 454 30.13 -2.25 -23.59
CA TYR A 454 30.68 -3.54 -23.16
C TYR A 454 30.47 -4.64 -24.19
N ARG A 455 29.25 -4.80 -24.68
CA ARG A 455 28.91 -5.85 -25.66
C ARG A 455 29.56 -5.62 -27.01
N LEU A 456 29.62 -4.37 -27.46
CA LEU A 456 30.33 -4.02 -28.69
C LEU A 456 31.82 -4.36 -28.61
N GLY A 457 32.44 -4.13 -27.45
CA GLY A 457 33.85 -4.46 -27.20
C GLY A 457 34.15 -5.97 -27.27
N GLN A 458 33.23 -6.83 -26.83
CA GLN A 458 33.44 -8.28 -26.87
C GLN A 458 33.14 -8.94 -28.22
N ASP A 459 32.05 -8.57 -28.88
CA ASP A 459 31.57 -9.35 -30.03
C ASP A 459 32.14 -8.89 -31.38
N GLY A 460 32.74 -7.68 -31.47
CA GLY A 460 33.33 -7.11 -32.70
C GLY A 460 32.36 -6.97 -33.89
N LYS A 461 31.13 -7.48 -33.76
CA LYS A 461 30.05 -7.50 -34.76
C LYS A 461 28.83 -6.82 -34.17
N THR A 462 28.31 -5.88 -34.94
CA THR A 462 27.29 -4.91 -34.56
C THR A 462 25.91 -5.54 -34.35
N GLY A 463 25.26 -5.21 -33.23
CA GLY A 463 23.82 -4.92 -33.18
C GLY A 463 22.81 -6.05 -33.42
N GLY A 464 23.21 -7.33 -33.40
CA GLY A 464 22.29 -8.46 -33.59
C GLY A 464 21.11 -8.49 -32.61
N LEU A 465 19.99 -9.10 -33.01
CA LEU A 465 18.77 -9.22 -32.21
C LEU A 465 19.04 -9.78 -30.80
N CYS A 466 19.96 -10.74 -30.66
CA CYS A 466 20.36 -11.33 -29.39
C CYS A 466 20.95 -10.29 -28.41
N SER A 467 21.78 -9.37 -28.91
CA SER A 467 22.37 -8.28 -28.10
C SER A 467 21.28 -7.33 -27.59
N LYS A 468 20.32 -6.96 -28.45
CA LYS A 468 19.17 -6.12 -28.06
C LYS A 468 18.29 -6.80 -27.00
N ILE A 469 18.01 -8.10 -27.16
CA ILE A 469 17.24 -8.88 -26.17
C ILE A 469 18.00 -8.94 -24.83
N THR A 470 19.29 -9.22 -24.86
CA THR A 470 20.15 -9.28 -23.67
C THR A 470 20.13 -7.96 -22.90
N LEU A 471 20.25 -6.85 -23.63
CA LEU A 471 20.23 -5.51 -23.06
C LEU A 471 18.85 -5.16 -22.47
N LEU A 472 17.76 -5.52 -23.16
CA LEU A 472 16.40 -5.34 -22.66
C LEU A 472 16.13 -6.17 -21.40
N VAL A 473 16.51 -7.45 -21.40
CA VAL A 473 16.35 -8.34 -20.25
C VAL A 473 17.17 -7.83 -19.07
N SER A 474 18.40 -7.40 -19.30
CA SER A 474 19.26 -6.78 -18.28
C SER A 474 18.59 -5.54 -17.70
N LEU A 475 18.05 -4.66 -18.55
CA LEU A 475 17.34 -3.46 -18.10
C LEU A 475 16.11 -3.80 -17.26
N LEU A 476 15.24 -4.69 -17.74
CA LEU A 476 14.03 -5.13 -17.02
C LEU A 476 14.36 -5.88 -15.72
N SER A 477 15.55 -6.47 -15.67
CA SER A 477 16.05 -7.18 -14.48
C SER A 477 16.65 -6.25 -13.44
N HIS A 478 16.70 -4.94 -13.67
CA HIS A 478 17.16 -4.03 -12.64
C HIS A 478 16.19 -4.03 -11.43
N PRO A 479 16.66 -4.15 -10.17
CA PRO A 479 15.81 -4.33 -8.99
C PRO A 479 14.74 -3.25 -8.81
N GLU A 480 15.02 -2.03 -9.28
CA GLU A 480 14.12 -0.89 -9.09
C GLU A 480 13.04 -0.76 -10.15
N VAL A 481 13.12 -1.46 -11.29
CA VAL A 481 12.14 -1.32 -12.38
C VAL A 481 10.73 -1.58 -11.84
N GLY A 482 10.56 -2.67 -11.10
CA GLY A 482 9.27 -3.02 -10.49
C GLY A 482 8.80 -2.01 -9.45
N LEU A 483 9.71 -1.40 -8.68
CA LEU A 483 9.37 -0.39 -7.68
C LEU A 483 8.98 0.95 -8.31
N VAL A 484 9.68 1.36 -9.37
CA VAL A 484 9.37 2.58 -10.13
C VAL A 484 8.08 2.41 -10.93
N LEU A 485 7.84 1.23 -11.51
CA LEU A 485 6.56 0.94 -12.17
C LEU A 485 5.41 0.85 -11.18
N HIS A 486 5.65 0.35 -9.97
CA HIS A 486 4.65 0.41 -8.90
C HIS A 486 4.33 1.87 -8.54
N LEU A 487 5.36 2.72 -8.33
CA LEU A 487 5.19 4.16 -8.13
C LEU A 487 4.39 4.83 -9.25
N LEU A 488 4.73 4.54 -10.51
CA LEU A 488 4.02 5.04 -11.68
C LEU A 488 2.57 4.60 -11.71
N SER A 489 2.32 3.30 -11.53
CA SER A 489 0.96 2.75 -11.55
C SER A 489 0.10 3.38 -10.46
N THR A 490 0.65 3.56 -9.26
CA THR A 490 -0.03 4.28 -8.17
C THR A 490 -0.30 5.72 -8.59
N LEU A 491 0.70 6.47 -9.05
CA LEU A 491 0.54 7.86 -9.49
C LEU A 491 -0.54 8.01 -10.58
N PHE A 492 -0.49 7.17 -11.62
CA PHE A 492 -1.48 7.14 -12.70
C PHE A 492 -2.88 6.81 -12.16
N THR A 493 -3.01 5.78 -11.33
CA THR A 493 -4.32 5.40 -10.76
C THR A 493 -4.96 6.57 -10.01
N PHE A 494 -4.18 7.34 -9.24
CA PHE A 494 -4.72 8.48 -8.49
C PHE A 494 -4.94 9.74 -9.32
N LEU A 495 -4.02 10.08 -10.23
CA LEU A 495 -4.22 11.24 -11.11
C LEU A 495 -5.48 11.08 -11.98
N PHE A 496 -5.78 9.86 -12.39
CA PHE A 496 -6.90 9.60 -13.29
C PHE A 496 -8.19 9.25 -12.57
N TYR A 497 -8.15 8.49 -11.47
CA TYR A 497 -9.34 7.89 -10.88
C TYR A 497 -9.54 8.18 -9.40
N GLY A 498 -8.61 8.84 -8.72
CA GLY A 498 -8.61 8.90 -7.25
C GLY A 498 -8.73 10.30 -6.68
N HIS A 499 -9.16 10.36 -5.41
CA HIS A 499 -8.99 11.54 -4.58
C HIS A 499 -7.48 11.77 -4.36
N THR A 500 -7.00 12.99 -4.61
CA THR A 500 -5.60 13.40 -4.37
C THR A 500 -5.15 13.09 -2.94
N ASN A 501 -6.03 13.22 -1.95
CA ASN A 501 -5.72 12.89 -0.56
C ASN A 501 -5.33 11.40 -0.40
N VAL A 502 -5.87 10.50 -1.23
CA VAL A 502 -5.49 9.08 -1.22
C VAL A 502 -4.08 8.88 -1.76
N LEU A 503 -3.64 9.67 -2.75
CA LEU A 503 -2.26 9.62 -3.25
C LEU A 503 -1.27 9.92 -2.12
N MET A 504 -1.53 10.96 -1.32
CA MET A 504 -0.70 11.30 -0.17
C MET A 504 -0.56 10.10 0.77
N ARG A 505 -1.68 9.48 1.18
CA ARG A 505 -1.68 8.30 2.05
C ARG A 505 -0.86 7.14 1.51
N GLN A 506 -1.02 6.86 0.21
CA GLN A 506 -0.37 5.70 -0.39
C GLN A 506 1.13 5.84 -0.55
N THR A 507 1.65 7.07 -0.59
CA THR A 507 3.09 7.29 -0.69
C THR A 507 3.86 6.75 0.51
N LEU A 508 3.20 6.61 1.67
CA LEU A 508 3.78 5.93 2.83
C LEU A 508 4.28 4.53 2.46
N CYS A 509 3.58 3.82 1.58
CA CYS A 509 3.89 2.44 1.20
C CYS A 509 4.80 2.33 -0.05
N LEU A 510 5.29 3.44 -0.61
CA LEU A 510 6.08 3.43 -1.85
C LEU A 510 7.59 3.54 -1.55
N ILE A 511 8.30 2.42 -1.63
CA ILE A 511 9.75 2.37 -1.37
C ILE A 511 10.54 3.34 -2.26
N ALA A 512 10.21 3.39 -3.55
CA ALA A 512 10.88 4.26 -4.51
C ALA A 512 10.72 5.75 -4.16
N TYR A 513 9.56 6.13 -3.61
CA TYR A 513 9.32 7.49 -3.14
C TYR A 513 10.28 7.87 -2.00
N HIS A 514 10.33 7.06 -0.93
CA HIS A 514 11.18 7.34 0.24
C HIS A 514 12.67 7.33 -0.09
N LEU A 515 13.12 6.37 -0.92
CA LEU A 515 14.51 6.30 -1.35
C LEU A 515 14.91 7.57 -2.11
N HIS A 516 14.10 8.00 -3.08
CA HIS A 516 14.43 9.17 -3.88
C HIS A 516 14.29 10.47 -3.07
N PHE A 517 13.34 10.54 -2.14
CA PHE A 517 13.23 11.67 -1.24
C PHE A 517 14.47 11.79 -0.34
N ALA A 518 14.96 10.68 0.22
CA ALA A 518 16.21 10.67 0.99
C ALA A 518 17.42 11.09 0.16
N ILE A 519 17.53 10.65 -1.10
CA ILE A 519 18.63 11.07 -2.01
C ILE A 519 18.58 12.59 -2.26
N ILE A 520 17.38 13.15 -2.44
CA ILE A 520 17.18 14.60 -2.63
C ILE A 520 17.65 15.35 -1.38
N VAL A 521 17.20 14.93 -0.21
CA VAL A 521 17.51 15.62 1.06
C VAL A 521 18.99 15.49 1.44
N GLU A 522 19.64 14.35 1.20
CA GLU A 522 21.08 14.18 1.48
C GLU A 522 21.95 15.15 0.67
N ARG A 523 21.50 15.62 -0.51
CA ARG A 523 22.24 16.63 -1.28
C ARG A 523 22.25 18.00 -0.63
N ILE A 524 21.16 18.39 0.05
CA ILE A 524 21.08 19.68 0.76
C ILE A 524 22.22 19.78 1.79
N ARG A 525 22.56 18.66 2.43
CA ARG A 525 23.57 18.57 3.49
C ARG A 525 24.98 18.98 3.04
N HIS A 526 25.31 18.85 1.76
CA HIS A 526 26.65 19.15 1.23
C HIS A 526 26.87 20.65 0.93
N ILE A 527 25.87 21.49 1.18
CA ILE A 527 25.97 22.93 1.02
C ILE A 527 26.68 23.49 2.25
N ASN A 528 28.02 23.49 2.19
CA ASN A 528 28.88 23.85 3.33
C ASN A 528 28.75 25.31 3.80
N HIS A 529 28.06 26.19 3.06
CA HIS A 529 27.81 27.56 3.49
C HIS A 529 26.39 28.01 3.12
N TRP A 530 25.52 28.13 4.13
CA TRP A 530 24.23 28.82 4.05
C TRP A 530 24.42 30.34 3.99
N LYS A 531 25.23 30.82 3.05
CA LYS A 531 25.27 32.25 2.75
C LYS A 531 24.03 32.60 1.93
N TRP A 532 23.30 33.63 2.33
CA TRP A 532 22.10 34.11 1.62
C TRP A 532 22.36 34.40 0.13
N GLU A 533 23.56 34.89 -0.21
CA GLU A 533 23.97 35.10 -1.61
C GLU A 533 24.11 33.80 -2.41
N SER A 534 24.41 32.67 -1.74
CA SER A 534 24.47 31.35 -2.36
C SER A 534 23.07 30.74 -2.56
N LEU A 535 22.07 31.14 -1.77
CA LEU A 535 20.68 30.72 -1.93
C LEU A 535 20.03 31.24 -3.21
N CYS A 536 20.44 32.42 -3.71
CA CYS A 536 19.98 32.92 -5.01
C CYS A 536 20.65 32.22 -6.22
N LYS A 537 21.74 31.48 -5.98
CA LYS A 537 22.47 30.69 -6.99
C LYS A 537 22.27 29.18 -6.82
N LEU A 538 21.33 28.77 -5.97
CA LEU A 538 21.08 27.36 -5.69
C LEU A 538 20.65 26.64 -6.97
N ASP A 539 21.18 25.44 -7.17
CA ASP A 539 20.67 24.53 -8.19
C ASP A 539 19.16 24.33 -7.97
N ILE A 540 18.39 24.32 -9.06
CA ILE A 540 16.94 24.08 -9.06
C ILE A 540 16.61 22.84 -8.22
N GLU A 541 17.44 21.80 -8.30
CA GLU A 541 17.25 20.58 -7.51
C GLU A 541 17.27 20.82 -6.00
N ILE A 542 18.12 21.73 -5.51
CA ILE A 542 18.22 22.05 -4.09
C ILE A 542 17.05 22.94 -3.66
N MET A 543 16.64 23.91 -4.49
CA MET A 543 15.45 24.71 -4.18
C MET A 543 14.24 23.79 -4.06
N VAL A 544 14.07 22.86 -5.00
CA VAL A 544 13.04 21.81 -4.96
C VAL A 544 13.16 21.00 -3.67
N ALA A 545 14.36 20.53 -3.31
CA ALA A 545 14.59 19.76 -2.09
C ALA A 545 14.15 20.51 -0.82
N PHE A 546 14.51 21.79 -0.72
CA PHE A 546 14.14 22.65 0.40
C PHE A 546 12.63 22.90 0.44
N PHE A 547 12.00 23.26 -0.68
CA PHE A 547 10.55 23.44 -0.77
C PHE A 547 9.79 22.16 -0.43
N LEU A 548 10.29 21.00 -0.86
CA LEU A 548 9.72 19.71 -0.52
C LEU A 548 9.80 19.45 0.98
N LEU A 549 10.95 19.67 1.61
CA LEU A 549 11.10 19.48 3.04
C LEU A 549 10.19 20.44 3.82
N LEU A 550 10.18 21.72 3.43
CA LEU A 550 9.33 22.74 4.02
C LEU A 550 7.85 22.38 3.86
N GLN A 551 7.43 21.95 2.66
CA GLN A 551 6.06 21.50 2.41
C GLN A 551 5.70 20.29 3.25
N ASN A 552 6.58 19.28 3.37
CA ASN A 552 6.32 18.09 4.19
C ASN A 552 6.19 18.48 5.68
N VAL A 553 7.10 19.30 6.20
CA VAL A 553 7.05 19.79 7.59
C VAL A 553 5.79 20.62 7.82
N LEU A 554 5.51 21.60 6.96
CA LEU A 554 4.30 22.40 7.03
C LEU A 554 3.06 21.52 6.96
N LEU A 555 2.98 20.55 6.05
CA LEU A 555 1.85 19.63 5.96
C LEU A 555 1.81 18.62 7.12
N CYS A 556 2.89 18.36 7.84
CA CYS A 556 2.80 17.62 9.10
C CYS A 556 2.12 18.48 10.18
N PHE A 557 2.51 19.74 10.34
CA PHE A 557 1.93 20.62 11.36
C PHE A 557 0.53 21.16 11.00
N ILE A 558 0.40 21.70 9.78
CA ILE A 558 -0.86 22.11 9.18
C ILE A 558 -1.73 20.88 8.95
N GLY A 559 -1.19 19.72 8.60
CA GLY A 559 -1.96 18.48 8.53
C GLY A 559 -2.53 18.12 9.88
N ILE A 560 -1.76 18.17 10.97
CA ILE A 560 -2.32 17.97 12.31
C ILE A 560 -3.47 18.96 12.58
N ALA A 561 -3.29 20.25 12.26
CA ALA A 561 -4.31 21.29 12.45
C ALA A 561 -5.53 21.16 11.50
N LEU A 562 -5.31 20.78 10.24
CA LEU A 562 -6.31 20.60 9.20
C LEU A 562 -7.04 19.30 9.41
N PHE A 563 -6.39 18.20 9.77
CA PHE A 563 -7.03 16.95 10.17
C PHE A 563 -7.77 17.12 11.50
N SER A 564 -7.27 17.95 12.43
CA SER A 564 -8.03 18.34 13.61
C SER A 564 -9.21 19.28 13.30
N ASN A 565 -9.18 20.05 12.20
CA ASN A 565 -10.27 20.95 11.78
C ASN A 565 -11.21 20.36 10.71
N PHE A 566 -10.78 19.33 9.97
CA PHE A 566 -11.60 18.56 9.03
C PHE A 566 -12.65 17.74 9.76
N LEU A 567 -12.43 17.51 11.05
CA LEU A 567 -13.43 17.07 12.01
C LEU A 567 -14.68 17.99 12.06
N GLY A 568 -14.58 19.28 11.70
CA GLY A 568 -15.67 20.26 11.81
C GLY A 568 -16.32 20.73 10.51
N TRP A 569 -15.96 20.18 9.34
CA TRP A 569 -16.41 20.69 8.02
C TRP A 569 -17.12 19.64 7.13
N THR A 570 -17.44 18.47 7.69
CA THR A 570 -18.44 17.53 7.14
C THR A 570 -19.50 17.31 8.19
#